data_AF-A0A4Q4UU68-F1
#
_entry.id   AF-A0A4Q4UU68-F1
#
_cell.length_a   1.000
_cell.length_b   1.000
_cell.length_c   1.000
_cell.angle_alpha   90.00
_cell.angle_beta   90.00
_cell.angle_gamma   90.00
#
_symmetry.space_group_name_H-M   'P 1'
#
loop_
_entity.id
_entity.type
_entity.pdbx_description
1 polymer ?
#
loop_
_entity_poly.entity_id
_entity_poly.type
_entity_poly.pdbx_seq_one_letter_code
_entity_poly.pdbx_strand_id
1 'polypeptide(L)'
;MTSYPINSYLAINQCSDPKKGLGFFAAQRITKGLRIFSEAPILVYESKEVAMARIAADFHNLQEDSKAFVTRLFSGRQDIVPLLPAGPLRDDAAVSAERLQAIMQYNCIEGQGIGCVLAPLMGMINHHCKPNTWVYYNEAVGSMTLHALRNIDADCTSPDSDTRRSAMASLRSQLVAYYRNNTASLDDIYTAISLLRELTALIEGDGLEGLELSLAYVEQARLFDLLGDERGRRDKLRKALQFRLLCLGADHPTASRFVEDMN
;
A
#
# COMPACT_ATOMS: atom_id res chain seq x y z
N MET A 1 4.84 27.59 2.93
CA MET A 1 5.32 26.19 3.00
C MET A 1 6.15 25.94 1.77
N THR A 2 7.33 25.34 1.91
CA THR A 2 8.14 24.94 0.75
C THR A 2 7.50 23.72 0.09
N SER A 3 7.24 23.81 -1.22
CA SER A 3 6.68 22.74 -2.03
C SER A 3 7.67 22.36 -3.11
N TYR A 4 7.92 21.07 -3.29
CA TYR A 4 8.85 20.56 -4.31
C TYR A 4 8.06 19.79 -5.37
N PRO A 5 7.80 20.36 -6.56
CA PRO A 5 7.04 19.68 -7.60
C PRO A 5 7.81 18.46 -8.11
N ILE A 6 7.11 17.32 -8.21
CA ILE A 6 7.63 16.09 -8.83
C ILE A 6 7.18 16.02 -10.28
N ASN A 7 5.88 16.26 -10.52
CA ASN A 7 5.28 16.34 -11.84
C ASN A 7 4.01 17.21 -11.79
N SER A 8 3.19 17.20 -12.85
CA SER A 8 1.94 17.97 -12.89
C SER A 8 0.90 17.55 -11.85
N TYR A 9 0.99 16.33 -11.30
CA TYR A 9 0.04 15.76 -10.35
C TYR A 9 0.54 15.74 -8.91
N LEU A 10 1.85 15.67 -8.68
CA LEU A 10 2.43 15.45 -7.35
C LEU A 10 3.46 16.50 -6.97
N ALA A 11 3.44 16.87 -5.69
CA ALA A 11 4.49 17.64 -5.04
C ALA A 11 4.83 17.04 -3.68
N ILE A 12 6.07 17.22 -3.23
CA ILE A 12 6.47 16.93 -1.85
C ILE A 12 6.21 18.17 -1.00
N ASN A 13 5.43 18.01 0.07
CA ASN A 13 5.19 19.05 1.07
C ASN A 13 5.44 18.51 2.48
N GLN A 14 5.56 19.43 3.44
CA GLN A 14 5.54 19.09 4.87
C GLN A 14 4.13 18.63 5.27
N CYS A 15 4.03 17.49 5.97
CA CYS A 15 2.79 17.03 6.56
C CYS A 15 2.32 17.98 7.66
N SER A 16 1.00 18.15 7.78
CA SER A 16 0.38 18.94 8.86
C SER A 16 0.70 18.39 10.25
N ASP A 17 0.90 17.07 10.37
CA ASP A 17 1.49 16.44 11.54
C ASP A 17 3.03 16.45 11.42
N PRO A 18 3.75 17.22 12.26
CA PRO A 18 5.20 17.32 12.19
C PRO A 18 5.92 15.99 12.38
N LYS A 19 5.28 15.03 13.07
CA LYS A 19 5.86 13.70 13.32
C LYS A 19 5.94 12.84 12.06
N LYS A 20 5.17 13.18 11.01
CA LYS A 20 5.15 12.47 9.73
C LYS A 20 6.16 13.01 8.72
N GLY A 21 6.81 14.15 9.00
CA GLY A 21 7.81 14.72 8.12
C GLY A 21 7.24 15.18 6.78
N LEU A 22 7.93 14.85 5.68
CA LEU A 22 7.51 15.17 4.31
C LEU A 22 6.57 14.09 3.78
N GLY A 23 5.78 14.42 2.76
CA GLY A 23 4.92 13.45 2.06
C GLY A 23 4.55 13.92 0.68
N PHE A 24 3.96 13.03 -0.13
CA PHE A 24 3.37 13.40 -1.40
C PHE A 24 1.96 13.96 -1.25
N PHE A 25 1.70 15.03 -1.98
CA PHE A 25 0.43 15.71 -2.05
C PHE A 25 0.02 15.90 -3.51
N ALA A 26 -1.28 15.85 -3.76
CA ALA A 26 -1.83 16.14 -5.07
C ALA A 26 -1.69 17.65 -5.35
N ALA A 27 -0.96 18.00 -6.40
CA ALA A 27 -0.79 19.38 -6.87
C ALA A 27 -2.02 19.87 -7.67
N GLN A 28 -2.82 18.94 -8.18
CA GLN A 28 -4.07 19.19 -8.87
C GLN A 28 -5.01 18.00 -8.66
N ARG A 29 -6.26 18.13 -9.13
CA ARG A 29 -7.22 17.01 -9.08
C ARG A 29 -6.70 15.81 -9.88
N ILE A 30 -6.70 14.64 -9.24
CA ILE A 30 -6.31 13.35 -9.83
C ILE A 30 -7.56 12.50 -9.95
N THR A 31 -7.90 12.07 -11.16
CA THR A 31 -9.04 11.19 -11.40
C THR A 31 -8.73 9.76 -10.99
N LYS A 32 -9.73 9.05 -10.46
CA LYS A 32 -9.64 7.61 -10.18
C LYS A 32 -9.10 6.82 -11.38
N GLY A 33 -8.26 5.82 -11.13
CA GLY A 33 -7.66 4.93 -12.12
C GLY A 33 -6.45 5.51 -12.86
N LEU A 34 -6.21 6.82 -12.75
CA LEU A 34 -5.07 7.46 -13.40
C LEU A 34 -3.75 6.90 -12.88
N ARG A 35 -2.84 6.52 -13.79
CA ARG A 35 -1.44 6.30 -13.46
C ARG A 35 -0.77 7.64 -13.21
N ILE A 36 -0.47 7.93 -11.95
CA ILE A 36 0.06 9.22 -11.49
C ILE A 36 1.53 9.35 -11.85
N PHE A 37 2.31 8.30 -11.62
CA PHE A 37 3.71 8.23 -12.02
C PHE A 37 4.22 6.79 -12.15
N SER A 38 5.37 6.64 -12.80
CA SER A 38 6.12 5.39 -12.93
C SER A 38 7.58 5.66 -12.60
N GLU A 39 8.22 4.74 -11.90
CA GLU A 39 9.62 4.85 -11.48
C GLU A 39 10.33 3.50 -11.63
N ALA A 40 11.53 3.53 -12.22
CA ALA A 40 12.39 2.36 -12.26
C ALA A 40 12.98 2.11 -10.85
N PRO A 41 12.91 0.88 -10.32
CA PRO A 41 13.49 0.59 -9.01
C PRO A 41 15.02 0.63 -9.04
N ILE A 42 15.64 0.97 -7.91
CA ILE A 42 17.09 0.85 -7.73
C ILE A 42 17.47 -0.61 -7.52
N LEU A 43 16.68 -1.34 -6.72
CA LEU A 43 16.88 -2.75 -6.41
C LEU A 43 15.55 -3.49 -6.40
N VAL A 44 15.59 -4.75 -6.86
CA VAL A 44 14.47 -5.68 -6.87
C VAL A 44 14.95 -7.02 -6.31
N TYR A 45 14.19 -7.56 -5.37
CA TYR A 45 14.47 -8.83 -4.70
C TYR A 45 13.22 -9.69 -4.66
N GLU A 46 13.40 -11.02 -4.64
CA GLU A 46 12.30 -11.98 -4.54
C GLU A 46 11.53 -11.89 -3.21
N SER A 47 12.21 -11.47 -2.13
CA SER A 47 11.60 -11.28 -0.82
C SER A 47 12.36 -10.26 0.02
N LYS A 48 11.75 -9.83 1.13
CA LYS A 48 12.37 -8.89 2.06
C LYS A 48 13.56 -9.52 2.79
N GLU A 49 13.48 -10.80 3.12
CA GLU A 49 14.57 -11.57 3.73
C GLU A 49 15.78 -11.62 2.80
N VAL A 50 15.55 -11.89 1.51
CA VAL A 50 16.60 -11.88 0.48
C VAL A 50 17.21 -10.48 0.34
N ALA A 51 16.37 -9.44 0.32
CA ALA A 51 16.81 -8.06 0.25
C ALA A 51 17.75 -7.69 1.40
N MET A 52 17.37 -8.02 2.64
CA MET A 52 18.20 -7.78 3.82
C MET A 52 19.49 -8.60 3.80
N ALA A 53 19.44 -9.86 3.36
CA ALA A 53 20.64 -10.71 3.29
C ALA A 53 21.66 -10.21 2.25
N ARG A 54 21.21 -9.58 1.16
CA ARG A 54 22.06 -9.26 0.00
C ARG A 54 22.47 -7.80 -0.12
N ILE A 55 21.72 -6.87 0.46
CA ILE A 55 21.91 -5.42 0.24
C ILE A 55 23.35 -4.95 0.46
N ALA A 56 24.05 -5.43 1.48
CA ALA A 56 25.42 -5.01 1.75
C ALA A 56 26.38 -5.36 0.59
N ALA A 57 26.20 -6.53 -0.02
CA ALA A 57 26.99 -6.94 -1.18
C ALA A 57 26.56 -6.21 -2.46
N ASP A 58 25.25 -6.11 -2.71
CA ASP A 58 24.72 -5.49 -3.92
C ASP A 58 24.96 -3.97 -3.94
N PHE A 59 25.01 -3.31 -2.78
CA PHE A 59 25.25 -1.87 -2.65
C PHE A 59 26.56 -1.44 -3.31
N HIS A 60 27.62 -2.23 -3.22
CA HIS A 60 28.91 -1.92 -3.85
C HIS A 60 28.83 -1.85 -5.38
N ASN A 61 27.88 -2.57 -5.98
CA ASN A 61 27.66 -2.64 -7.43
C ASN A 61 26.69 -1.55 -7.95
N LEU A 62 26.08 -0.77 -7.05
CA LEU A 62 25.21 0.34 -7.45
C LEU A 62 25.99 1.47 -8.12
N GLN A 63 25.31 2.24 -8.97
CA GLN A 63 25.83 3.50 -9.47
C GLN A 63 26.02 4.50 -8.32
N GLU A 64 26.99 5.40 -8.45
CA GLU A 64 27.33 6.37 -7.38
C GLU A 64 26.14 7.26 -6.99
N ASP A 65 25.31 7.67 -7.95
CA ASP A 65 24.09 8.45 -7.66
C ASP A 65 23.08 7.64 -6.84
N SER A 66 22.93 6.34 -7.14
CA SER A 66 22.08 5.44 -6.35
C SER A 66 22.65 5.18 -4.96
N LYS A 67 23.97 5.01 -4.81
CA LYS A 67 24.64 4.90 -3.50
C LYS A 67 24.42 6.16 -2.67
N ALA A 68 24.62 7.33 -3.27
CA ALA A 68 24.41 8.63 -2.63
C ALA A 68 22.95 8.82 -2.20
N PHE A 69 22.00 8.31 -2.98
CA PHE A 69 20.59 8.31 -2.60
C PHE A 69 20.31 7.35 -1.43
N VAL A 70 20.67 6.08 -1.55
CA VAL A 70 20.41 5.04 -0.54
C VAL A 70 20.99 5.42 0.81
N THR A 71 22.22 5.94 0.84
CA THR A 71 22.88 6.37 2.09
C THR A 71 22.17 7.52 2.80
N ARG A 72 21.35 8.32 2.09
CA ARG A 72 20.55 9.41 2.66
C ARG A 72 19.19 8.96 3.20
N LEU A 73 18.74 7.75 2.89
CA LEU A 73 17.48 7.22 3.42
C LEU A 73 17.58 7.01 4.93
N PHE A 74 16.47 7.23 5.62
CA PHE A 74 16.36 6.93 7.05
C PHE A 74 16.29 5.42 7.26
N SER A 75 17.05 4.92 8.23
CA SER A 75 17.10 3.50 8.61
C SER A 75 16.34 3.21 9.91
N GLY A 76 15.51 4.15 10.38
CA GLY A 76 14.65 3.97 11.57
C GLY A 76 14.60 5.19 12.49
N ARG A 77 13.84 5.08 13.59
CA ARG A 77 13.53 6.20 14.50
C ARG A 77 14.76 6.83 15.18
N GLN A 78 15.83 6.07 15.35
CA GLN A 78 17.07 6.52 16.01
C GLN A 78 18.22 6.74 15.01
N ASP A 79 17.93 6.68 13.71
CA ASP A 79 18.94 6.90 12.69
C ASP A 79 19.31 8.38 12.60
N ILE A 80 20.50 8.70 13.12
CA ILE A 80 21.07 10.06 13.07
C ILE A 80 22.00 10.25 11.88
N VAL A 81 22.34 9.19 11.14
CA VAL A 81 23.38 9.23 10.09
C VAL A 81 23.06 10.24 8.98
N PRO A 82 21.81 10.39 8.50
CA PRO A 82 21.47 11.42 7.52
C PRO A 82 21.68 12.86 8.03
N LEU A 83 21.74 13.04 9.35
CA LEU A 83 21.88 14.35 10.02
C LEU A 83 23.33 14.68 10.38
N LEU A 84 24.24 13.71 10.30
CA LEU A 84 25.66 13.94 10.57
C LEU A 84 26.27 14.83 9.46
N PRO A 85 27.25 15.68 9.79
CA PRO A 85 28.03 16.36 8.77
C PRO A 85 28.78 15.35 7.91
N ALA A 86 29.06 15.70 6.65
CA ALA A 86 29.90 14.89 5.79
C ALA A 86 31.29 14.65 6.43
N GLY A 87 31.81 13.44 6.33
CA GLY A 87 33.08 13.04 6.91
C GLY A 87 33.12 11.57 7.31
N PRO A 88 34.30 11.05 7.70
CA PRO A 88 34.53 9.61 7.83
C PRO A 88 33.53 8.89 8.73
N LEU A 89 33.17 9.51 9.87
CA LEU A 89 32.18 8.95 10.80
C LEU A 89 30.82 8.71 10.14
N ARG A 90 30.34 9.69 9.36
CA ARG A 90 29.08 9.56 8.63
C ARG A 90 29.22 8.54 7.51
N ASP A 91 30.30 8.63 6.75
CA ASP A 91 30.50 7.85 5.53
C ASP A 91 30.61 6.36 5.87
N ASP A 92 31.37 6.00 6.91
CA ASP A 92 31.51 4.63 7.40
C ASP A 92 30.18 4.09 7.96
N ALA A 93 29.48 4.90 8.77
CA ALA A 93 28.20 4.51 9.34
C ALA A 93 27.09 4.39 8.28
N ALA A 94 27.14 5.20 7.23
CA ALA A 94 26.13 5.24 6.18
C ALA A 94 26.08 3.96 5.36
N VAL A 95 27.21 3.25 5.25
CA VAL A 95 27.37 2.04 4.43
C VAL A 95 27.54 0.77 5.27
N SER A 96 27.38 0.85 6.60
CA SER A 96 27.44 -0.35 7.44
C SER A 96 26.35 -1.35 7.04
N ALA A 97 26.67 -2.65 7.11
CA ALA A 97 25.77 -3.71 6.67
C ALA A 97 24.44 -3.66 7.46
N GLU A 98 24.50 -3.41 8.77
CA GLU A 98 23.35 -3.30 9.65
C GLU A 98 22.46 -2.13 9.26
N ARG A 99 23.06 -0.98 8.89
CA ARG A 99 22.28 0.20 8.48
C ARG A 99 21.64 -0.02 7.13
N LEU A 100 22.36 -0.60 6.16
CA LEU A 100 21.80 -0.94 4.85
C LEU A 100 20.63 -1.92 4.98
N GLN A 101 20.74 -2.93 5.82
CA GLN A 101 19.62 -3.83 6.15
C GLN A 101 18.41 -3.08 6.71
N ALA A 102 18.65 -2.18 7.66
CA ALA A 102 17.60 -1.36 8.24
C ALA A 102 16.96 -0.42 7.19
N ILE A 103 17.74 0.18 6.28
CA ILE A 103 17.19 0.94 5.15
C ILE A 103 16.22 0.09 4.34
N MET A 104 16.58 -1.15 4.01
CA MET A 104 15.69 -2.06 3.29
C MET A 104 14.42 -2.35 4.09
N GLN A 105 14.56 -2.54 5.40
CA GLN A 105 13.43 -2.83 6.28
C GLN A 105 12.37 -1.72 6.29
N TYR A 106 12.81 -0.46 6.29
CA TYR A 106 11.93 0.71 6.42
C TYR A 106 11.46 1.32 5.11
N ASN A 107 12.24 1.20 4.03
CA ASN A 107 11.99 1.94 2.78
C ASN A 107 11.59 1.04 1.61
N CYS A 108 11.78 -0.29 1.71
CA CYS A 108 11.33 -1.16 0.64
C CYS A 108 9.85 -1.43 0.70
N ILE A 109 9.28 -1.59 -0.49
CA ILE A 109 7.88 -1.90 -0.71
C ILE A 109 7.80 -3.37 -1.10
N GLU A 110 6.99 -4.13 -0.36
CA GLU A 110 6.64 -5.48 -0.77
C GLU A 110 5.61 -5.39 -1.90
N GLY A 111 6.07 -5.60 -3.12
CA GLY A 111 5.25 -5.64 -4.31
C GLY A 111 4.55 -7.00 -4.40
N GLN A 112 3.22 -7.00 -4.48
CA GLN A 112 2.49 -8.24 -4.77
C GLN A 112 3.00 -8.86 -6.07
N GLY A 113 3.54 -10.07 -6.00
CA GLY A 113 3.99 -10.85 -7.16
C GLY A 113 5.47 -10.73 -7.53
N ILE A 114 6.20 -9.72 -7.06
CA ILE A 114 7.62 -9.51 -7.43
C ILE A 114 8.57 -9.56 -6.23
N GLY A 115 8.05 -9.46 -5.01
CA GLY A 115 8.86 -9.54 -3.78
C GLY A 115 9.07 -8.16 -3.16
N CYS A 116 10.33 -7.76 -2.98
CA CYS A 116 10.72 -6.56 -2.24
C CYS A 116 11.49 -5.59 -3.13
N VAL A 117 11.05 -4.34 -3.19
CA VAL A 117 11.54 -3.33 -4.15
C VAL A 117 11.97 -2.06 -3.42
N LEU A 118 13.15 -1.54 -3.75
CA LEU A 118 13.59 -0.21 -3.33
C LEU A 118 13.44 0.77 -4.50
N ALA A 119 12.51 1.71 -4.36
CA ALA A 119 12.22 2.74 -5.36
C ALA A 119 12.22 4.14 -4.70
N PRO A 120 13.07 5.07 -5.16
CA PRO A 120 13.35 6.35 -4.48
C PRO A 120 12.13 7.19 -4.11
N LEU A 121 11.29 7.49 -5.10
CA LEU A 121 10.12 8.32 -4.91
C LEU A 121 9.03 7.53 -4.21
N MET A 122 8.81 6.27 -4.58
CA MET A 122 7.76 5.44 -3.97
C MET A 122 7.98 5.23 -2.47
N GLY A 123 9.23 5.13 -2.01
CA GLY A 123 9.57 5.01 -0.58
C GLY A 123 9.18 6.23 0.27
N MET A 124 8.91 7.39 -0.36
CA MET A 124 8.45 8.60 0.33
C MET A 124 6.92 8.67 0.49
N ILE A 125 6.18 7.67 0.01
CA ILE A 125 4.72 7.61 0.20
C ILE A 125 4.45 7.30 1.67
N ASN A 126 3.86 8.28 2.37
CA ASN A 126 3.45 8.07 3.75
C ASN A 126 2.41 6.97 3.86
N HIS A 127 2.63 6.08 4.83
CA HIS A 127 1.66 5.04 5.16
C HIS A 127 0.32 5.67 5.59
N HIS A 128 -0.77 5.19 4.98
CA HIS A 128 -2.13 5.53 5.39
C HIS A 128 -3.00 4.28 5.30
N CYS A 129 -3.75 3.97 6.36
CA CYS A 129 -4.62 2.78 6.40
C CYS A 129 -5.78 2.80 5.37
N LYS A 130 -6.05 3.97 4.78
CA LYS A 130 -6.99 4.16 3.66
C LYS A 130 -6.25 4.86 2.51
N PRO A 131 -5.35 4.17 1.80
CA PRO A 131 -4.54 4.84 0.82
C PRO A 131 -5.46 5.35 -0.30
N ASN A 132 -5.20 6.56 -0.80
CA ASN A 132 -5.87 7.09 -1.99
C ASN A 132 -5.15 6.69 -3.27
N THR A 133 -4.02 6.00 -3.15
CA THR A 133 -3.18 5.54 -4.24
C THR A 133 -2.76 4.09 -4.01
N TRP A 134 -2.33 3.42 -5.07
CA TRP A 134 -1.83 2.05 -5.03
C TRP A 134 -0.50 1.97 -5.74
N VAL A 135 0.46 1.31 -5.10
CA VAL A 135 1.78 1.04 -5.66
C VAL A 135 1.85 -0.41 -6.09
N TYR A 136 2.27 -0.66 -7.32
CA TYR A 136 2.46 -2.00 -7.86
C TYR A 136 3.63 -2.03 -8.83
N TYR A 137 4.42 -3.11 -8.79
CA TYR A 137 5.47 -3.34 -9.78
C TYR A 137 4.85 -3.98 -11.03
N ASN A 138 4.88 -3.25 -12.15
CA ASN A 138 4.37 -3.74 -13.42
C ASN A 138 5.53 -4.33 -14.23
N GLU A 139 5.55 -5.66 -14.38
CA GLU A 139 6.60 -6.40 -15.09
C GLU A 139 6.71 -6.00 -16.56
N ALA A 140 5.57 -5.72 -17.23
CA ALA A 140 5.55 -5.38 -18.64
C ALA A 140 6.28 -4.06 -18.94
N VAL A 141 6.35 -3.14 -17.97
CA VAL A 141 7.15 -1.89 -18.06
C VAL A 141 8.39 -1.91 -17.16
N GLY A 142 8.66 -2.99 -16.44
CA GLY A 142 9.81 -3.13 -15.54
C GLY A 142 9.90 -2.06 -14.45
N SER A 143 8.77 -1.50 -14.00
CA SER A 143 8.73 -0.29 -13.17
C SER A 143 7.69 -0.36 -12.05
N MET A 144 7.94 0.37 -10.97
CA MET A 144 6.93 0.66 -9.95
C MET A 144 5.96 1.71 -10.50
N THR A 145 4.67 1.45 -10.37
CA THR A 145 3.61 2.34 -10.84
C THR A 145 2.74 2.79 -9.68
N LEU A 146 2.40 4.08 -9.64
CA LEU A 146 1.45 4.64 -8.69
C LEU A 146 0.14 4.96 -9.41
N HIS A 147 -0.96 4.39 -8.93
CA HIS A 147 -2.29 4.60 -9.49
C HIS A 147 -3.23 5.23 -8.46
N ALA A 148 -4.12 6.13 -8.90
CA ALA A 148 -5.15 6.69 -8.05
C ALA A 148 -6.27 5.66 -7.80
N LEU A 149 -6.56 5.35 -6.53
CA LEU A 149 -7.66 4.45 -6.16
C LEU A 149 -9.03 5.15 -6.12
N ARG A 150 -9.02 6.48 -6.04
CA ARG A 150 -10.21 7.34 -5.99
C ARG A 150 -9.87 8.71 -6.56
N ASN A 151 -10.89 9.54 -6.75
CA ASN A 151 -10.64 10.95 -7.06
C ASN A 151 -9.91 11.59 -5.86
N ILE A 152 -8.84 12.31 -6.15
CA ILE A 152 -8.03 13.03 -5.15
C ILE A 152 -8.14 14.51 -5.53
N ASP A 153 -8.75 15.31 -4.68
CA ASP A 153 -8.76 16.76 -4.87
C ASP A 153 -7.41 17.34 -4.41
N ALA A 154 -7.10 18.55 -4.87
CA ALA A 154 -6.02 19.32 -4.25
C ALA A 154 -6.36 19.59 -2.77
N ASP A 155 -5.39 19.40 -1.86
CA ASP A 155 -5.48 19.75 -0.43
C ASP A 155 -6.54 19.05 0.45
N CYS A 156 -7.08 17.89 0.07
CA CYS A 156 -8.15 17.27 0.85
C CYS A 156 -7.69 16.56 2.15
N THR A 157 -7.62 17.30 3.27
CA THR A 157 -7.92 16.79 4.62
C THR A 157 -9.30 17.29 5.04
N SER A 158 -10.36 16.52 4.75
CA SER A 158 -11.74 16.87 5.12
C SER A 158 -12.11 16.38 6.55
N PRO A 159 -12.71 17.23 7.41
CA PRO A 159 -13.08 16.88 8.79
C PRO A 159 -14.23 15.85 8.94
N ASP A 160 -15.14 15.73 7.97
CA ASP A 160 -16.29 14.80 8.03
C ASP A 160 -15.88 13.32 7.99
N SER A 161 -14.61 13.06 7.68
CA SER A 161 -14.09 11.71 7.58
C SER A 161 -13.82 11.04 8.95
N ASP A 162 -13.76 11.77 10.06
CA ASP A 162 -13.36 11.20 11.36
C ASP A 162 -14.42 10.28 11.99
N THR A 163 -15.71 10.65 11.95
CA THR A 163 -16.79 9.86 12.54
C THR A 163 -16.97 8.52 11.82
N ARG A 164 -16.97 8.53 10.48
CA ARG A 164 -17.05 7.30 9.67
C ARG A 164 -15.77 6.48 9.76
N ARG A 165 -14.60 7.13 9.94
CA ARG A 165 -13.33 6.42 10.23
C ARG A 165 -13.43 5.62 11.53
N SER A 166 -13.98 6.20 12.59
CA SER A 166 -14.18 5.50 13.86
C SER A 166 -15.11 4.29 13.71
N ALA A 167 -16.22 4.44 12.99
CA ALA A 167 -17.15 3.35 12.71
C ALA A 167 -16.48 2.18 11.96
N MET A 168 -15.76 2.45 10.87
CA MET A 168 -15.03 1.41 10.14
C MET A 168 -13.96 0.73 10.98
N ALA A 169 -13.22 1.49 11.82
CA ALA A 169 -12.22 0.92 12.72
C ALA A 169 -12.86 -0.03 13.75
N SER A 170 -14.03 0.32 14.28
CA SER A 170 -14.80 -0.54 15.18
C SER A 170 -15.21 -1.84 14.50
N LEU A 171 -15.79 -1.79 13.30
CA LEU A 171 -16.21 -2.99 12.55
C LEU A 171 -15.03 -3.92 12.24
N ARG A 172 -13.89 -3.36 11.81
CA ARG A 172 -12.67 -4.17 11.58
C ARG A 172 -12.19 -4.85 12.86
N SER A 173 -12.26 -4.16 13.99
CA SER A 173 -11.85 -4.72 15.29
C SER A 173 -12.75 -5.89 15.70
N GLN A 174 -14.06 -5.77 15.45
CA GLN A 174 -15.03 -6.84 15.69
C GLN A 174 -14.79 -8.05 14.76
N LEU A 175 -14.50 -7.82 13.47
CA LEU A 175 -14.14 -8.89 12.54
C LEU A 175 -12.86 -9.62 12.97
N VAL A 176 -11.83 -8.89 13.41
CA VAL A 176 -10.60 -9.51 13.95
C VAL A 176 -10.90 -10.36 15.18
N ALA A 177 -11.79 -9.91 16.07
CA ALA A 177 -12.20 -10.70 17.23
C ALA A 177 -12.93 -11.99 16.81
N TYR A 178 -13.82 -11.92 15.81
CA TYR A 178 -14.48 -13.09 15.23
C TYR A 178 -13.46 -14.14 14.75
N TYR A 179 -12.47 -13.75 13.93
CA TYR A 179 -11.47 -14.70 13.41
C TYR A 179 -10.57 -15.31 14.49
N ARG A 180 -10.33 -14.59 15.59
CA ARG A 180 -9.52 -15.11 16.70
C ARG A 180 -10.24 -16.17 17.52
N ASN A 181 -11.57 -16.10 17.60
CA ASN A 181 -12.33 -17.01 18.45
C ASN A 181 -12.46 -18.43 17.85
N ASN A 182 -12.12 -18.62 16.57
CA ASN A 182 -11.98 -19.91 15.86
C ASN A 182 -13.15 -20.91 15.96
N THR A 183 -14.27 -20.50 16.58
CA THR A 183 -15.53 -21.22 16.64
C THR A 183 -16.47 -20.62 15.60
N ALA A 184 -16.76 -21.37 14.53
CA ALA A 184 -17.68 -20.94 13.49
C ALA A 184 -19.06 -21.57 13.74
N SER A 185 -19.75 -21.15 14.82
CA SER A 185 -21.17 -21.48 14.90
C SER A 185 -21.91 -20.77 13.75
N LEU A 186 -23.09 -21.28 13.41
CA LEU A 186 -23.91 -20.67 12.37
C LEU A 186 -24.23 -19.19 12.67
N ASP A 187 -24.50 -18.89 13.95
CA ASP A 187 -24.76 -17.52 14.42
C ASP A 187 -23.54 -16.61 14.31
N ASP A 188 -22.34 -17.14 14.55
CA ASP A 188 -21.10 -16.38 14.38
C ASP A 188 -20.87 -16.02 12.90
N ILE A 189 -21.17 -16.95 11.97
CA ILE A 189 -21.07 -16.70 10.52
C ILE A 189 -22.05 -15.59 10.10
N TYR A 190 -23.31 -15.63 10.55
CA TYR A 190 -24.28 -14.57 10.25
C TYR A 190 -23.86 -13.21 10.83
N THR A 191 -23.29 -13.20 12.03
CA THR A 191 -22.74 -12.00 12.65
C THR A 191 -21.61 -11.41 11.80
N ALA A 192 -20.65 -12.23 11.36
CA ALA A 192 -19.56 -11.79 10.50
C ALA A 192 -20.04 -11.26 9.15
N ILE A 193 -21.04 -11.90 8.51
CA ILE A 193 -21.67 -11.39 7.29
C ILE A 193 -22.31 -10.02 7.52
N SER A 194 -23.01 -9.83 8.64
CA SER A 194 -23.65 -8.55 8.98
C SER A 194 -22.60 -7.44 9.13
N LEU A 195 -21.53 -7.69 9.88
CA LEU A 195 -20.41 -6.76 10.06
C LEU A 195 -19.74 -6.39 8.73
N LEU A 196 -19.50 -7.39 7.86
CA LEU A 196 -18.92 -7.15 6.54
C LEU A 196 -19.85 -6.34 5.64
N ARG A 197 -21.17 -6.57 5.69
CA ARG A 197 -22.15 -5.79 4.93
C ARG A 197 -22.13 -4.32 5.35
N GLU A 198 -22.14 -4.06 6.66
CA GLU A 198 -22.05 -2.71 7.20
C GLU A 198 -20.72 -2.04 6.81
N LEU A 199 -19.61 -2.77 6.89
CA LEU A 199 -18.30 -2.28 6.47
C LEU A 199 -18.30 -1.92 4.98
N THR A 200 -18.83 -2.79 4.10
CA THR A 200 -18.90 -2.50 2.66
C THR A 200 -19.79 -1.29 2.37
N ALA A 201 -20.92 -1.14 3.07
CA ALA A 201 -21.81 0.00 2.89
C ALA A 201 -21.14 1.33 3.29
N LEU A 202 -20.36 1.34 4.38
CA LEU A 202 -19.58 2.51 4.79
C LEU A 202 -18.47 2.84 3.78
N ILE A 203 -17.75 1.84 3.28
CA ILE A 203 -16.70 2.00 2.27
C ILE A 203 -17.30 2.59 0.98
N GLU A 204 -18.41 2.03 0.49
CA GLU A 204 -19.12 2.50 -0.69
C GLU A 204 -19.67 3.92 -0.49
N GLY A 205 -20.25 4.22 0.67
CA GLY A 205 -20.77 5.55 1.01
C GLY A 205 -19.70 6.65 1.06
N ASP A 206 -18.45 6.29 1.35
CA ASP A 206 -17.29 7.19 1.28
C ASP A 206 -16.67 7.27 -0.13
N GLY A 207 -17.23 6.58 -1.12
CA GLY A 207 -16.66 6.47 -2.47
C GLY A 207 -15.31 5.76 -2.49
N LEU A 208 -15.01 4.94 -1.47
CA LEU A 208 -13.77 4.20 -1.33
C LEU A 208 -13.82 2.88 -2.12
N GLU A 209 -14.09 2.99 -3.41
CA GLU A 209 -14.19 1.89 -4.34
C GLU A 209 -12.79 1.34 -4.72
N GLY A 210 -12.10 0.75 -3.75
CA GLY A 210 -10.73 0.25 -3.85
C GLY A 210 -10.59 -1.24 -3.54
N LEU A 211 -9.34 -1.71 -3.41
CA LEU A 211 -9.05 -3.11 -3.12
C LEU A 211 -9.55 -3.58 -1.76
N GLU A 212 -9.67 -2.69 -0.78
CA GLU A 212 -10.27 -3.04 0.50
C GLU A 212 -11.73 -3.49 0.33
N LEU A 213 -12.49 -2.77 -0.51
CA LEU A 213 -13.87 -3.15 -0.83
C LEU A 213 -13.92 -4.51 -1.53
N SER A 214 -12.98 -4.74 -2.46
CA SER A 214 -12.82 -6.05 -3.09
C SER A 214 -12.61 -7.15 -2.05
N LEU A 215 -11.63 -7.00 -1.15
CA LEU A 215 -11.32 -7.97 -0.10
C LEU A 215 -12.50 -8.24 0.84
N ALA A 216 -13.23 -7.20 1.23
CA ALA A 216 -14.44 -7.37 2.04
C ALA A 216 -15.50 -8.21 1.31
N TYR A 217 -15.64 -8.04 -0.01
CA TYR A 217 -16.52 -8.88 -0.83
C TYR A 217 -16.01 -10.32 -0.99
N VAL A 218 -14.71 -10.55 -1.12
CA VAL A 218 -14.12 -11.90 -1.12
C VAL A 218 -14.47 -12.62 0.18
N GLU A 219 -14.34 -11.92 1.30
CA GLU A 219 -14.60 -12.52 2.60
C GLU A 219 -16.09 -12.82 2.79
N GLN A 220 -16.99 -11.94 2.33
CA GLN A 220 -18.41 -12.27 2.28
C GLN A 220 -18.68 -13.51 1.43
N ALA A 221 -18.01 -13.66 0.27
CA ALA A 221 -18.17 -14.84 -0.58
C ALA A 221 -17.77 -16.12 0.16
N ARG A 222 -16.64 -16.09 0.87
CA ARG A 222 -16.17 -17.20 1.70
C ARG A 222 -17.19 -17.59 2.77
N LEU A 223 -17.81 -16.61 3.44
CA LEU A 223 -18.83 -16.89 4.45
C LEU A 223 -20.13 -17.43 3.84
N PHE A 224 -20.53 -16.99 2.65
CA PHE A 224 -21.67 -17.59 1.93
C PHE A 224 -21.39 -19.05 1.52
N ASP A 225 -20.15 -19.37 1.14
CA ASP A 225 -19.73 -20.73 0.83
C ASP A 225 -19.88 -21.66 2.06
N LEU A 226 -19.48 -21.19 3.25
CA LEU A 226 -19.67 -21.93 4.50
C LEU A 226 -21.16 -22.18 4.84
N LEU A 227 -22.06 -21.33 4.34
CA LEU A 227 -23.51 -21.50 4.49
C LEU A 227 -24.13 -22.36 3.39
N GLY A 228 -23.37 -22.77 2.37
CA GLY A 228 -23.87 -23.44 1.18
C GLY A 228 -24.68 -22.54 0.25
N ASP A 229 -24.61 -21.20 0.41
CA ASP A 229 -25.29 -20.24 -0.47
C ASP A 229 -24.40 -19.89 -1.68
N GLU A 230 -24.42 -20.80 -2.65
CA GLU A 230 -23.65 -20.67 -3.88
C GLU A 230 -24.00 -19.40 -4.68
N ARG A 231 -25.27 -18.99 -4.65
CA ARG A 231 -25.72 -17.78 -5.35
C ARG A 231 -25.14 -16.53 -4.69
N GLY A 232 -25.18 -16.46 -3.36
CA GLY A 232 -24.56 -15.41 -2.56
C GLY A 232 -23.06 -15.33 -2.80
N ARG A 233 -22.36 -16.47 -2.78
CA ARG A 233 -20.93 -16.59 -3.07
C ARG A 233 -20.57 -15.95 -4.42
N ARG A 234 -21.23 -16.38 -5.50
CA ARG A 234 -20.96 -15.87 -6.86
C ARG A 234 -21.25 -14.38 -7.02
N ASP A 235 -22.32 -13.86 -6.41
CA ASP A 235 -22.63 -12.42 -6.45
C ASP A 235 -21.47 -11.61 -5.87
N LYS A 236 -20.95 -12.02 -4.72
CA LYS A 236 -19.86 -11.32 -4.03
C LYS A 236 -18.54 -11.44 -4.76
N LEU A 237 -18.20 -12.60 -5.33
CA LEU A 237 -17.01 -12.75 -6.17
C LEU A 237 -17.06 -11.84 -7.41
N ARG A 238 -18.23 -11.70 -8.06
CA ARG A 238 -18.38 -10.78 -9.20
C ARG A 238 -18.12 -9.33 -8.82
N LYS A 239 -18.66 -8.88 -7.68
CA LYS A 239 -18.38 -7.53 -7.15
C LYS A 239 -16.90 -7.35 -6.82
N ALA A 240 -16.29 -8.33 -6.17
CA ALA A 240 -14.87 -8.31 -5.86
C ALA A 240 -14.01 -8.19 -7.13
N LEU A 241 -14.34 -8.95 -8.18
CA LEU A 241 -13.67 -8.90 -9.48
C LEU A 241 -13.80 -7.52 -10.14
N GLN A 242 -14.99 -6.91 -10.14
CA GLN A 242 -15.19 -5.57 -10.69
C GLN A 242 -14.22 -4.56 -10.08
N PHE A 243 -14.06 -4.57 -8.75
CA PHE A 243 -13.11 -3.67 -8.08
C PHE A 243 -11.66 -4.04 -8.34
N ARG A 244 -11.31 -5.32 -8.50
CA ARG A 244 -9.95 -5.72 -8.89
C ARG A 244 -9.60 -5.25 -10.29
N LEU A 245 -10.48 -5.47 -11.27
CA LEU A 245 -10.29 -4.99 -12.63
C LEU A 245 -10.11 -3.47 -12.66
N LEU A 246 -10.92 -2.76 -11.87
CA LEU A 246 -10.85 -1.31 -11.76
C LEU A 246 -9.55 -0.81 -11.11
N CYS A 247 -9.03 -1.52 -10.10
CA CYS A 247 -7.86 -1.08 -9.33
C CYS A 247 -6.52 -1.58 -9.89
N LEU A 248 -6.51 -2.79 -10.46
CA LEU A 248 -5.30 -3.53 -10.82
C LEU A 248 -5.15 -3.76 -12.33
N GLY A 249 -6.22 -3.56 -13.10
CA GLY A 249 -6.25 -3.91 -14.52
C GLY A 249 -6.65 -5.37 -14.78
N ALA A 250 -6.98 -5.66 -16.04
CA ALA A 250 -7.41 -6.99 -16.48
C ALA A 250 -6.25 -7.99 -16.64
N ASP A 251 -5.03 -7.47 -16.79
CA ASP A 251 -3.78 -8.20 -16.92
C ASP A 251 -3.24 -8.71 -15.56
N HIS A 252 -3.81 -8.26 -14.45
CA HIS A 252 -3.34 -8.66 -13.12
C HIS A 252 -3.65 -10.15 -12.84
N PRO A 253 -2.69 -10.97 -12.35
CA PRO A 253 -2.89 -12.41 -12.14
C PRO A 253 -4.03 -12.79 -11.19
N THR A 254 -4.45 -11.87 -10.32
CA THR A 254 -5.59 -12.13 -9.44
C THR A 254 -6.93 -11.90 -10.11
N ALA A 255 -7.00 -11.19 -11.24
CA ALA A 255 -8.24 -11.06 -12.01
C ALA A 255 -8.63 -12.39 -12.66
N SER A 256 -7.66 -13.13 -13.22
CA SER A 256 -7.91 -14.44 -13.84
C SER A 256 -8.35 -15.50 -12.82
N ARG A 257 -7.70 -15.57 -11.64
CA ARG A 257 -8.09 -16.49 -10.56
C ARG A 257 -9.53 -16.31 -10.11
N PHE A 258 -10.03 -15.06 -10.05
CA PHE A 258 -11.43 -14.81 -9.69
C PHE A 258 -12.41 -15.36 -10.73
N VAL A 259 -12.04 -15.36 -12.00
CA VAL A 259 -12.86 -15.95 -13.06
C VAL A 259 -12.92 -17.47 -12.91
N GLU A 260 -11.82 -18.10 -12.51
CA GLU A 260 -11.76 -19.53 -12.19
C GLU A 260 -12.63 -19.87 -10.97
N ASP A 261 -12.51 -19.12 -9.86
CA ASP A 261 -13.24 -19.36 -8.60
C ASP A 261 -14.77 -19.19 -8.72
N MET A 262 -15.23 -18.49 -9.77
CA MET A 262 -16.66 -18.26 -10.06
C MET A 262 -17.32 -19.39 -10.86
N ASN A 263 -16.54 -20.25 -11.52
CA ASN A 263 -17.03 -21.36 -12.35
C ASN A 263 -17.15 -22.65 -11.55
#